data_AF-A0A439CLK8-F1
#
_entry.id   AF-A0A439CLK8-F1
#
_cell.length_a   1.000
_cell.length_b   1.000
_cell.length_c   1.000
_cell.angle_alpha   90.00
_cell.angle_beta   90.00
_cell.angle_gamma   90.00
#
_symmetry.space_group_name_H-M   'P 1'
#
loop_
_entity.id
_entity.type
_entity.pdbx_description
1 polymer ?
#
loop_
_entity_poly.entity_id
_entity_poly.type
_entity_poly.pdbx_seq_one_letter_code
_entity_poly.pdbx_strand_id
1 'polypeptide(L)'
;MASVRQFPTIKAVRSFIIDGVGSGGDYHNVKGGHWLIDTDISTPCSIWDQYKKSRTSWGINVLGSFLVEIEASDGTVGFATGFGGPPACWLVHKHFERFLIGADPRNTNLLFEQMYRASMFYGRKGLPTAIISVIDLAIWDLLGKLRNEPVYKLIGGAARERLDFYCTGPEPAAAKAMGFWGAKVPLPYCPADGHEGLRKNVEFLRKHRESVGPDFPLMVDCYMSLNVSYTIELAKKCADLDINWWEECLSPDDTDGFAQIKTRAPAAQVHDGRARVLAPDVMWLGGLTELLKVSAMAAAYDIPVVPHASGSYSYHFVISQPNTPFQEYLANSPDGKSVLPVFGDLFLDEPIPTQGYLT
;
A
#
# COMPACT_ATOMS: atom_id res chain seq x y z
N MET A 1 45.06 6.69 -0.73
CA MET A 1 44.59 5.65 0.21
C MET A 1 43.22 5.19 -0.24
N ALA A 2 42.99 3.90 -0.43
CA ALA A 2 41.64 3.35 -0.47
C ALA A 2 41.51 2.40 0.72
N SER A 3 41.18 2.95 1.90
CA SER A 3 40.99 2.18 3.14
C SER A 3 39.63 1.49 3.22
N VAL A 4 38.74 1.71 2.23
CA VAL A 4 37.38 1.17 2.18
C VAL A 4 36.99 0.82 0.74
N ARG A 5 35.91 0.03 0.61
CA ARG A 5 35.33 -0.35 -0.69
C ARG A 5 34.96 0.89 -1.51
N GLN A 6 35.46 0.95 -2.74
CA GLN A 6 34.99 1.90 -3.74
C GLN A 6 33.61 1.45 -4.24
N PHE A 7 32.66 2.37 -4.24
CA PHE A 7 31.28 2.11 -4.66
C PHE A 7 31.06 2.74 -6.05
N PRO A 8 30.41 2.03 -6.98
CA PRO A 8 30.10 2.59 -8.29
C PRO A 8 29.05 3.69 -8.15
N THR A 9 29.14 4.72 -9.00
CA THR A 9 28.17 5.81 -9.06
C THR A 9 27.02 5.44 -9.98
N ILE A 10 25.87 6.10 -9.83
CA ILE A 10 24.76 6.00 -10.78
C ILE A 10 25.23 6.53 -12.14
N LYS A 11 25.07 5.72 -13.18
CA LYS A 11 25.49 6.03 -14.56
C LYS A 11 24.31 6.42 -15.44
N ALA A 12 23.17 5.74 -15.30
CA ALA A 12 22.00 5.97 -16.14
C ALA A 12 20.70 5.63 -15.39
N VAL A 13 19.61 6.27 -15.82
CA VAL A 13 18.25 6.00 -15.36
C VAL A 13 17.38 5.74 -16.59
N ARG A 14 16.56 4.70 -16.55
CA ARG A 14 15.58 4.36 -17.60
C ARG A 14 14.20 4.24 -16.96
N SER A 15 13.17 4.60 -17.70
CA SER A 15 11.79 4.34 -17.30
C SER A 15 10.97 3.74 -18.42
N PHE A 16 10.03 2.87 -18.05
CA PHE A 16 9.18 2.13 -18.97
C PHE A 16 7.74 2.22 -18.51
N ILE A 17 6.82 2.35 -19.47
CA ILE A 17 5.40 2.13 -19.23
C ILE A 17 5.18 0.63 -19.37
N ILE A 18 4.40 0.03 -18.47
CA ILE A 18 4.01 -1.37 -18.59
C ILE A 18 2.67 -1.39 -19.33
N ASP A 19 2.70 -1.92 -20.55
CA ASP A 19 1.52 -2.04 -21.38
C ASP A 19 0.57 -3.12 -20.85
N GLY A 20 -0.73 -2.96 -21.11
CA GLY A 20 -1.75 -3.92 -20.70
C GLY A 20 -2.25 -3.70 -19.27
N VAL A 21 -2.75 -4.78 -18.65
CA VAL A 21 -3.40 -4.78 -17.33
C VAL A 21 -2.95 -5.99 -16.51
N GLY A 22 -3.02 -5.88 -15.18
CA GLY A 22 -2.69 -6.97 -14.26
C GLY A 22 -1.19 -7.24 -14.12
N SER A 23 -0.33 -6.28 -14.52
CA SER A 23 1.12 -6.36 -14.41
C SER A 23 1.71 -5.02 -13.95
N GLY A 24 2.65 -5.07 -13.01
CA GLY A 24 3.26 -3.89 -12.37
C GLY A 24 2.51 -3.32 -11.18
N GLY A 25 2.96 -2.14 -10.70
CA GLY A 25 2.56 -1.59 -9.41
C GLY A 25 1.25 -0.81 -9.34
N ASP A 26 0.45 -0.72 -10.41
CA ASP A 26 -0.94 -0.24 -10.33
C ASP A 26 -1.90 -1.39 -10.04
N TYR A 27 -2.23 -1.57 -8.76
CA TYR A 27 -3.12 -2.63 -8.28
C TYR A 27 -4.51 -2.60 -8.94
N HIS A 28 -4.95 -1.44 -9.42
CA HIS A 28 -6.31 -1.23 -9.91
C HIS A 28 -6.41 -1.30 -11.43
N ASN A 29 -5.28 -1.26 -12.13
CA ASN A 29 -5.23 -1.49 -13.58
C ASN A 29 -5.29 -2.98 -13.90
N VAL A 30 -6.46 -3.58 -13.67
CA VAL A 30 -6.73 -5.01 -13.85
C VAL A 30 -7.84 -5.24 -14.88
N LYS A 31 -7.98 -6.49 -15.34
CA LYS A 31 -9.03 -6.89 -16.28
C LYS A 31 -10.43 -6.75 -15.65
N GLY A 32 -11.41 -6.34 -16.45
CA GLY A 32 -12.82 -6.30 -16.05
C GLY A 32 -13.33 -7.65 -15.50
N GLY A 33 -14.24 -7.56 -14.53
CA GLY A 33 -14.76 -8.67 -13.73
C GLY A 33 -13.98 -8.93 -12.44
N HIS A 34 -12.85 -8.25 -12.22
CA HIS A 34 -12.09 -8.37 -10.98
C HIS A 34 -12.79 -7.63 -9.84
N TRP A 35 -12.84 -8.23 -8.65
CA TRP A 35 -13.48 -7.62 -7.48
C TRP A 35 -12.92 -6.23 -7.15
N LEU A 36 -11.61 -6.01 -7.35
CA LEU A 36 -10.96 -4.72 -7.20
C LEU A 36 -11.60 -3.61 -8.03
N ILE A 37 -12.36 -3.87 -9.09
CA ILE A 37 -12.92 -2.77 -9.87
C ILE A 37 -14.42 -2.89 -10.10
N ASP A 38 -14.97 -4.10 -10.12
CA ASP A 38 -16.35 -4.33 -10.58
C ASP A 38 -17.26 -4.98 -9.52
N THR A 39 -16.86 -4.95 -8.24
CA THR A 39 -17.79 -5.25 -7.12
C THR A 39 -18.27 -3.96 -6.46
N ASP A 40 -19.38 -4.05 -5.71
CA ASP A 40 -19.89 -2.91 -4.94
C ASP A 40 -18.84 -2.54 -3.88
N ILE A 41 -18.17 -1.39 -4.09
CA ILE A 41 -17.19 -0.79 -3.18
C ILE A 41 -17.58 0.68 -3.00
N SER A 42 -17.67 1.11 -1.76
CA SER A 42 -17.88 2.51 -1.39
C SER A 42 -16.62 3.31 -1.67
N THR A 43 -16.77 4.41 -2.41
CA THR A 43 -15.66 5.29 -2.82
C THR A 43 -16.09 6.76 -2.68
N PRO A 44 -15.16 7.73 -2.75
CA PRO A 44 -15.52 9.14 -2.80
C PRO A 44 -16.43 9.49 -3.99
N CYS A 45 -16.33 8.73 -5.08
CA CYS A 45 -17.12 8.92 -6.30
C CYS A 45 -18.48 8.21 -6.27
N SER A 46 -18.76 7.37 -5.26
CA SER A 46 -20.01 6.59 -5.18
C SER A 46 -21.24 7.47 -4.92
N ILE A 47 -21.08 8.77 -4.65
CA ILE A 47 -22.20 9.72 -4.54
C ILE A 47 -22.89 10.00 -5.88
N TRP A 48 -22.27 9.65 -7.00
CA TRP A 48 -22.83 9.79 -8.34
C TRP A 48 -23.11 8.42 -8.94
N ASP A 49 -24.36 8.18 -9.34
CA ASP A 49 -24.80 6.85 -9.78
C ASP A 49 -24.02 6.31 -10.99
N GLN A 50 -23.60 7.18 -11.92
CA GLN A 50 -22.79 6.78 -13.08
C GLN A 50 -21.38 6.26 -12.70
N TYR A 51 -20.91 6.57 -11.48
CA TYR A 51 -19.58 6.19 -11.00
C TYR A 51 -19.59 5.13 -9.90
N LYS A 52 -20.78 4.75 -9.42
CA LYS A 52 -20.96 3.85 -8.27
C LYS A 52 -20.63 2.38 -8.58
N LYS A 53 -20.84 1.95 -9.83
CA LYS A 53 -20.82 0.52 -10.19
C LYS A 53 -19.45 -0.07 -10.49
N SER A 54 -18.50 0.75 -10.92
CA SER A 54 -17.14 0.29 -11.20
C SER A 54 -16.14 1.37 -10.86
N ARG A 55 -15.02 1.02 -10.23
CA ARG A 55 -13.96 1.98 -9.91
C ARG A 55 -13.25 2.52 -11.16
N THR A 56 -13.29 1.77 -12.26
CA THR A 56 -12.73 2.23 -13.55
C THR A 56 -13.58 3.33 -14.20
N SER A 57 -14.87 3.42 -13.88
CA SER A 57 -15.77 4.42 -14.47
C SER A 57 -15.38 5.86 -14.13
N TRP A 58 -14.72 6.08 -12.98
CA TRP A 58 -14.17 7.37 -12.57
C TRP A 58 -12.63 7.44 -12.70
N GLY A 59 -12.00 6.40 -13.26
CA GLY A 59 -10.59 6.43 -13.64
C GLY A 59 -9.60 5.99 -12.57
N ILE A 60 -9.94 5.09 -11.65
CA ILE A 60 -8.97 4.55 -10.67
C ILE A 60 -7.70 3.99 -11.32
N ASN A 61 -7.81 3.43 -12.52
CA ASN A 61 -6.76 2.78 -13.28
C ASN A 61 -6.15 3.65 -14.38
N VAL A 62 -6.47 4.95 -14.41
CA VAL A 62 -6.12 5.83 -15.53
C VAL A 62 -4.61 6.01 -15.71
N LEU A 63 -3.85 5.83 -14.64
CA LEU A 63 -2.40 6.03 -14.65
C LEU A 63 -1.68 4.82 -15.23
N GLY A 64 -2.02 3.61 -14.78
CA GLY A 64 -1.30 2.39 -15.12
C GLY A 64 0.06 2.32 -14.43
N SER A 65 0.76 1.21 -14.70
CA SER A 65 2.04 0.90 -14.07
C SER A 65 3.22 1.49 -14.85
N PHE A 66 4.31 1.79 -14.14
CA PHE A 66 5.61 2.10 -14.73
C PHE A 66 6.74 1.37 -14.00
N LEU A 67 7.90 1.27 -14.64
CA LEU A 67 9.12 0.68 -14.11
C LEU A 67 10.25 1.71 -14.18
N VAL A 68 11.09 1.78 -13.15
CA VAL A 68 12.36 2.52 -13.17
C VAL A 68 13.50 1.54 -13.05
N GLU A 69 14.52 1.70 -13.90
CA GLU A 69 15.81 1.04 -13.76
C GLU A 69 16.91 2.08 -13.51
N ILE A 70 17.84 1.77 -12.61
CA ILE A 70 19.02 2.58 -12.31
C ILE A 70 20.25 1.71 -12.50
N GLU A 71 21.10 2.07 -13.46
CA GLU A 71 22.35 1.40 -13.77
C GLU A 71 23.52 2.12 -13.08
N ALA A 72 24.35 1.37 -12.36
CA ALA A 72 25.59 1.86 -11.79
C ALA A 72 26.76 1.78 -12.79
N SER A 73 27.87 2.46 -12.48
CA SER A 73 29.05 2.52 -13.35
C SER A 73 29.75 1.17 -13.56
N ASP A 74 29.48 0.16 -12.73
CA ASP A 74 29.96 -1.21 -12.89
C ASP A 74 29.01 -2.12 -13.69
N GLY A 75 27.88 -1.58 -14.16
CA GLY A 75 26.86 -2.30 -14.91
C GLY A 75 25.77 -2.96 -14.06
N THR A 76 25.85 -2.89 -12.72
CA THR A 76 24.78 -3.40 -11.85
C THR A 76 23.50 -2.56 -12.04
N VAL A 77 22.34 -3.21 -12.12
CA VAL A 77 21.05 -2.56 -12.32
C VAL A 77 20.10 -2.84 -11.15
N GLY A 78 19.67 -1.78 -10.48
CA GLY A 78 18.53 -1.83 -9.57
C GLY A 78 17.25 -1.37 -10.26
N PHE A 79 16.10 -1.85 -9.81
CA PHE A 79 14.81 -1.51 -10.39
C PHE A 79 13.67 -1.53 -9.38
N ALA A 80 12.60 -0.82 -9.70
CA ALA A 80 11.32 -0.93 -8.99
C ALA A 80 10.15 -0.53 -9.90
N THR A 81 8.96 -1.04 -9.57
CA THR A 81 7.69 -0.66 -10.22
C THR A 81 6.79 0.13 -9.26
N GLY A 82 5.77 0.78 -9.81
CA GLY A 82 4.71 1.48 -9.09
C GLY A 82 3.63 1.94 -10.08
N PHE A 83 2.58 2.58 -9.56
CA PHE A 83 1.60 3.28 -10.40
C PHE A 83 2.09 4.68 -10.81
N GLY A 84 1.62 5.16 -11.95
CA GLY A 84 1.90 6.53 -12.41
C GLY A 84 2.13 6.63 -13.92
N GLY A 85 2.42 5.51 -14.59
CA GLY A 85 2.46 5.38 -16.04
C GLY A 85 3.17 6.50 -16.80
N PRO A 86 2.61 7.02 -17.91
CA PRO A 86 3.25 8.03 -18.75
C PRO A 86 3.72 9.31 -18.03
N PRO A 87 2.91 9.98 -17.17
CA PRO A 87 3.39 11.18 -16.48
C PRO A 87 4.50 10.88 -15.46
N ALA A 88 4.54 9.67 -14.89
CA ALA A 88 5.64 9.24 -14.05
C ALA A 88 6.96 9.16 -14.81
N CYS A 89 6.99 8.43 -15.94
CA CYS A 89 8.17 8.34 -16.80
C CYS A 89 8.65 9.73 -17.26
N TRP A 90 7.72 10.63 -17.59
CA TRP A 90 8.07 12.01 -17.95
C TRP A 90 8.81 12.72 -16.81
N LEU A 91 8.29 12.65 -15.58
CA LEU A 91 8.88 13.33 -14.42
C LEU A 91 10.22 12.73 -13.98
N VAL A 92 10.39 11.40 -14.10
CA VAL A 92 11.68 10.71 -13.89
C VAL A 92 12.77 11.42 -14.68
N HIS A 93 12.58 11.59 -15.99
CA HIS A 93 13.60 12.14 -16.87
C HIS A 93 13.65 13.68 -16.88
N LYS A 94 12.50 14.35 -16.87
CA LYS A 94 12.46 15.81 -17.03
C LYS A 94 12.79 16.55 -15.74
N HIS A 95 12.61 15.92 -14.59
CA HIS A 95 12.99 16.51 -13.32
C HIS A 95 14.06 15.68 -12.62
N PHE A 96 13.74 14.47 -12.17
CA PHE A 96 14.50 13.82 -11.09
C PHE A 96 15.88 13.30 -11.51
N GLU A 97 16.06 12.91 -12.78
CA GLU A 97 17.32 12.39 -13.33
C GLU A 97 18.52 13.30 -13.04
N ARG A 98 18.32 14.62 -13.00
CA ARG A 98 19.38 15.61 -12.73
C ARG A 98 20.06 15.45 -11.37
N PHE A 99 19.40 14.81 -10.41
CA PHE A 99 19.94 14.54 -9.07
C PHE A 99 20.61 13.17 -8.99
N LEU A 100 20.33 12.28 -9.94
CA LEU A 100 20.72 10.87 -9.90
C LEU A 100 22.05 10.64 -10.63
N ILE A 101 22.21 11.21 -11.83
CA ILE A 101 23.38 10.92 -12.67
C ILE A 101 24.69 11.38 -11.99
N GLY A 102 25.64 10.45 -11.87
CA GLY A 102 26.93 10.66 -11.21
C GLY A 102 26.89 10.60 -9.68
N ALA A 103 25.70 10.46 -9.07
CA ALA A 103 25.58 10.37 -7.63
C ALA A 103 26.05 9.01 -7.08
N ASP A 104 26.50 9.01 -5.83
CA ASP A 104 26.70 7.78 -5.07
C ASP A 104 25.33 7.23 -4.63
N PRO A 105 24.93 6.00 -5.02
CA PRO A 105 23.62 5.47 -4.69
C PRO A 105 23.40 5.27 -3.17
N ARG A 106 24.47 5.27 -2.36
CA ARG A 106 24.37 5.18 -0.89
C ARG A 106 23.84 6.46 -0.26
N ASN A 107 23.82 7.57 -0.99
CA ASN A 107 23.36 8.86 -0.49
C ASN A 107 21.82 8.98 -0.52
N THR A 108 21.11 7.93 -0.09
CA THR A 108 19.64 7.84 -0.14
C THR A 108 18.95 9.04 0.50
N ASN A 109 19.37 9.44 1.70
CA ASN A 109 18.85 10.63 2.38
C ASN A 109 19.02 11.92 1.55
N LEU A 110 20.18 12.12 0.92
CA LEU A 110 20.43 13.31 0.11
C LEU A 110 19.55 13.32 -1.14
N LEU A 111 19.49 12.20 -1.84
CA LEU A 111 18.73 12.06 -3.09
C LEU A 111 17.23 12.26 -2.82
N PHE A 112 16.69 11.65 -1.76
CA PHE A 112 15.32 11.87 -1.32
C PHE A 112 15.05 13.36 -1.05
N GLU A 113 15.86 14.02 -0.21
CA GLU A 113 15.66 15.43 0.14
C GLU A 113 15.74 16.35 -1.08
N GLN A 114 16.67 16.10 -2.00
CA GLN A 114 16.78 16.87 -3.25
C GLN A 114 15.53 16.72 -4.11
N MET A 115 15.09 15.49 -4.38
CA MET A 115 13.91 15.24 -5.20
C MET A 115 12.62 15.79 -4.57
N TYR A 116 12.44 15.57 -3.26
CA TYR A 116 11.25 16.02 -2.54
C TYR A 116 11.19 17.55 -2.46
N ARG A 117 12.26 18.21 -2.05
CA ARG A 117 12.28 19.68 -1.91
C ARG A 117 12.25 20.38 -3.27
N ALA A 118 12.92 19.85 -4.28
CA ALA A 118 12.89 20.43 -5.62
C ALA A 118 11.51 20.32 -6.29
N SER A 119 10.74 19.28 -5.97
CA SER A 119 9.37 19.12 -6.48
C SER A 119 8.29 19.73 -5.58
N MET A 120 8.66 20.32 -4.43
CA MET A 120 7.71 20.83 -3.43
C MET A 120 6.67 21.82 -3.99
N PHE A 121 7.01 22.59 -5.02
CA PHE A 121 6.12 23.59 -5.61
C PHE A 121 4.95 22.99 -6.41
N TYR A 122 5.01 21.72 -6.78
CA TYR A 122 3.93 20.99 -7.47
C TYR A 122 3.68 19.58 -6.90
N GLY A 123 4.36 19.21 -5.82
CA GLY A 123 4.32 17.90 -5.18
C GLY A 123 3.90 17.98 -3.72
N ARG A 124 4.75 17.47 -2.81
CA ARG A 124 4.48 17.15 -1.38
C ARG A 124 3.59 15.93 -1.15
N LYS A 125 2.62 15.68 -2.02
CA LYS A 125 1.67 14.54 -1.94
C LYS A 125 1.34 14.02 -3.34
N GLY A 126 0.74 12.84 -3.41
CA GLY A 126 0.20 12.28 -4.65
C GLY A 126 1.26 11.86 -5.66
N LEU A 127 0.94 12.02 -6.95
CA LEU A 127 1.73 11.47 -8.06
C LEU A 127 3.23 11.81 -8.02
N PRO A 128 3.68 13.07 -7.77
CA PRO A 128 5.10 13.37 -7.66
C PRO A 128 5.83 12.56 -6.57
N THR A 129 5.17 12.33 -5.43
CA THR A 129 5.74 11.56 -4.32
C THR A 129 5.80 10.06 -4.65
N ALA A 130 4.82 9.53 -5.37
CA ALA A 130 4.87 8.15 -5.87
C ALA A 130 6.06 7.92 -6.81
N ILE A 131 6.36 8.90 -7.68
CA ILE A 131 7.50 8.81 -8.60
C ILE A 131 8.83 8.80 -7.84
N ILE A 132 8.96 9.65 -6.82
CA ILE A 132 10.12 9.64 -5.91
C ILE A 132 10.25 8.28 -5.23
N SER A 133 9.13 7.69 -4.81
CA SER A 133 9.12 6.39 -4.12
C SER A 133 9.68 5.27 -4.99
N VAL A 134 9.26 5.18 -6.26
CA VAL A 134 9.75 4.14 -7.19
C VAL A 134 11.23 4.35 -7.50
N ILE A 135 11.68 5.60 -7.65
CA ILE A 135 13.13 5.89 -7.80
C ILE A 135 13.89 5.44 -6.55
N ASP A 136 13.42 5.78 -5.35
CA ASP A 136 14.05 5.40 -4.09
C ASP A 136 14.13 3.87 -3.91
N LEU A 137 13.06 3.16 -4.24
CA LEU A 137 13.03 1.69 -4.22
C LEU A 137 14.03 1.09 -5.20
N ALA A 138 14.17 1.66 -6.41
CA ALA A 138 15.17 1.21 -7.38
C ALA A 138 16.61 1.47 -6.89
N ILE A 139 16.84 2.55 -6.13
CA ILE A 139 18.14 2.80 -5.47
C ILE A 139 18.41 1.75 -4.39
N TRP A 140 17.41 1.40 -3.57
CA TRP A 140 17.59 0.36 -2.53
C TRP A 140 17.83 -1.03 -3.12
N ASP A 141 17.13 -1.38 -4.20
CA ASP A 141 17.40 -2.61 -4.94
C ASP A 141 18.82 -2.61 -5.54
N LEU A 142 19.27 -1.49 -6.11
CA LEU A 142 20.65 -1.31 -6.58
C LEU A 142 21.66 -1.52 -5.45
N LEU A 143 21.43 -0.94 -4.27
CA LEU A 143 22.30 -1.10 -3.10
C LEU A 143 22.38 -2.56 -2.63
N GLY A 144 21.24 -3.26 -2.60
CA GLY A 144 21.18 -4.68 -2.28
C GLY A 144 22.02 -5.52 -3.23
N LYS A 145 21.81 -5.34 -4.54
CA LYS A 145 22.55 -6.05 -5.59
C LYS A 145 24.05 -5.75 -5.57
N LEU A 146 24.44 -4.48 -5.40
CA LEU A 146 25.86 -4.09 -5.27
C LEU A 146 26.53 -4.74 -4.06
N ARG A 147 25.79 -4.99 -2.97
CA ARG A 147 26.31 -5.67 -1.77
C ARG A 147 26.13 -7.18 -1.79
N ASN A 148 25.36 -7.70 -2.74
CA ASN A 148 24.87 -9.08 -2.75
C ASN A 148 24.16 -9.44 -1.44
N GLU A 149 23.29 -8.54 -0.97
CA GLU A 149 22.52 -8.67 0.26
C GLU A 149 21.05 -8.29 0.02
N PRO A 150 20.09 -8.98 0.65
CA PRO A 150 18.69 -8.58 0.59
C PRO A 150 18.48 -7.26 1.36
N VAL A 151 17.58 -6.40 0.86
CA VAL A 151 17.37 -5.05 1.43
C VAL A 151 17.10 -5.07 2.94
N TYR A 152 16.38 -6.07 3.48
CA TYR A 152 16.06 -6.12 4.91
C TYR A 152 17.33 -6.22 5.79
N LYS A 153 18.41 -6.84 5.31
CA LYS A 153 19.71 -6.89 6.03
C LYS A 153 20.41 -5.53 6.06
N LEU A 154 20.09 -4.64 5.12
CA LEU A 154 20.68 -3.30 5.03
C LEU A 154 19.95 -2.25 5.89
N ILE A 155 18.78 -2.56 6.43
CA ILE A 155 17.89 -1.61 7.14
C ILE A 155 17.56 -2.00 8.58
N GLY A 156 18.29 -2.96 9.14
CA GLY A 156 18.13 -3.40 10.54
C GLY A 156 18.26 -4.90 10.77
N GLY A 157 18.25 -5.70 9.70
CA GLY A 157 18.21 -7.16 9.84
C GLY A 157 16.78 -7.67 9.97
N ALA A 158 16.62 -8.89 10.49
CA ALA A 158 15.32 -9.48 10.75
C ALA A 158 14.97 -9.26 12.24
N ALA A 159 13.88 -8.55 12.52
CA ALA A 159 13.33 -8.42 13.87
C ALA A 159 12.45 -9.62 14.25
N ARG A 160 12.10 -10.44 13.26
CA ARG A 160 11.35 -11.70 13.36
C ARG A 160 11.73 -12.60 12.18
N GLU A 161 11.60 -13.92 12.35
CA GLU A 161 11.93 -14.92 11.32
C GLU A 161 10.73 -15.35 10.47
N ARG A 162 9.54 -14.85 10.80
CA ARG A 162 8.29 -15.14 10.10
C ARG A 162 7.47 -13.87 9.98
N LEU A 163 6.92 -13.66 8.79
CA LEU A 163 6.02 -12.56 8.48
C LEU A 163 4.60 -13.10 8.28
N ASP A 164 3.70 -12.84 9.21
CA ASP A 164 2.29 -13.25 9.14
C ASP A 164 1.45 -12.22 8.39
N PHE A 165 0.49 -12.70 7.60
CA PHE A 165 -0.34 -11.86 6.75
C PHE A 165 -1.82 -11.92 7.13
N TYR A 166 -2.52 -10.80 6.97
CA TYR A 166 -3.97 -10.79 6.76
C TYR A 166 -4.27 -10.59 5.27
N CYS A 167 -5.45 -11.02 4.82
CA CYS A 167 -5.84 -10.93 3.41
C CYS A 167 -6.98 -9.92 3.20
N THR A 168 -6.80 -9.00 2.26
CA THR A 168 -7.81 -8.03 1.87
C THR A 168 -8.53 -8.51 0.62
N GLY A 169 -9.84 -8.71 0.71
CA GLY A 169 -10.65 -9.23 -0.39
C GLY A 169 -12.10 -9.53 0.01
N PRO A 170 -12.95 -9.91 -0.95
CA PRO A 170 -14.38 -10.15 -0.72
C PRO A 170 -14.68 -11.48 -0.02
N GLU A 171 -13.71 -12.40 0.10
CA GLU A 171 -13.93 -13.78 0.51
C GLU A 171 -13.12 -14.15 1.76
N PRO A 172 -13.51 -13.66 2.96
CA PRO A 172 -12.73 -13.86 4.19
C PRO A 172 -12.70 -15.33 4.63
N ALA A 173 -13.65 -16.17 4.22
CA ALA A 173 -13.60 -17.62 4.44
C ALA A 173 -12.46 -18.28 3.65
N ALA A 174 -12.17 -17.81 2.43
CA ALA A 174 -11.03 -18.28 1.65
C ALA A 174 -9.71 -17.84 2.30
N ALA A 175 -9.62 -16.59 2.75
CA ALA A 175 -8.47 -16.10 3.53
C ALA A 175 -8.18 -16.97 4.76
N LYS A 176 -9.21 -17.27 5.57
CA LYS A 176 -9.10 -18.17 6.71
C LYS A 176 -8.58 -19.55 6.32
N ALA A 177 -9.11 -20.13 5.25
CA ALA A 177 -8.71 -21.45 4.77
C ALA A 177 -7.26 -21.49 4.25
N MET A 178 -6.76 -20.38 3.70
CA MET A 178 -5.39 -20.23 3.21
C MET A 178 -4.35 -19.95 4.33
N GLY A 179 -4.79 -19.81 5.58
CA GLY A 179 -3.89 -19.63 6.74
C GLY A 179 -3.57 -18.18 7.09
N PHE A 180 -4.21 -17.20 6.43
CA PHE A 180 -4.12 -15.80 6.85
C PHE A 180 -4.74 -15.64 8.25
N TRP A 181 -4.13 -14.80 9.09
CA TRP A 181 -4.57 -14.66 10.49
C TRP A 181 -5.89 -13.87 10.62
N GLY A 182 -6.25 -13.09 9.60
CA GLY A 182 -7.46 -12.27 9.53
C GLY A 182 -7.81 -11.90 8.09
N ALA A 183 -8.96 -11.24 7.91
CA ALA A 183 -9.37 -10.73 6.60
C ALA A 183 -9.98 -9.34 6.66
N LYS A 184 -9.73 -8.52 5.63
CA LYS A 184 -10.31 -7.18 5.46
C LYS A 184 -11.25 -7.17 4.25
N VAL A 185 -12.51 -6.80 4.46
CA VAL A 185 -13.52 -6.74 3.39
C VAL A 185 -13.81 -5.29 2.99
N PRO A 186 -14.04 -4.99 1.70
CA PRO A 186 -14.39 -3.65 1.25
C PRO A 186 -15.86 -3.34 1.56
N LEU A 187 -16.12 -2.18 2.15
CA LEU A 187 -17.47 -1.73 2.46
C LEU A 187 -18.24 -1.38 1.17
N PRO A 188 -19.46 -1.90 0.94
CA PRO A 188 -20.11 -1.77 -0.37
C PRO A 188 -20.86 -0.45 -0.62
N TYR A 189 -21.44 0.18 0.41
CA TYR A 189 -22.33 1.33 0.24
C TYR A 189 -21.82 2.60 0.93
N CYS A 190 -22.08 3.75 0.30
CA CYS A 190 -21.58 5.05 0.74
C CYS A 190 -22.64 5.84 1.54
N PRO A 191 -22.27 6.98 2.17
CA PRO A 191 -23.23 7.78 2.93
C PRO A 191 -24.42 8.31 2.11
N ALA A 192 -24.26 8.52 0.80
CA ALA A 192 -25.33 8.98 -0.08
C ALA A 192 -26.45 7.94 -0.28
N ASP A 193 -26.18 6.66 0.00
CA ASP A 193 -27.19 5.59 0.00
C ASP A 193 -28.07 5.61 1.29
N GLY A 194 -27.81 6.56 2.20
CA GLY A 194 -28.61 6.84 3.38
C GLY A 194 -28.73 5.66 4.36
N HIS A 195 -29.82 5.63 5.11
CA HIS A 195 -30.06 4.56 6.09
C HIS A 195 -30.31 3.19 5.43
N GLU A 196 -30.72 3.15 4.16
CA GLU A 196 -30.84 1.90 3.43
C GLU A 196 -29.47 1.29 3.16
N GLY A 197 -28.54 2.08 2.59
CA GLY A 197 -27.15 1.66 2.40
C GLY A 197 -26.49 1.26 3.72
N LEU A 198 -26.75 1.99 4.81
CA LEU A 198 -26.27 1.65 6.14
C LEU A 198 -26.77 0.28 6.60
N ARG A 199 -28.07 -0.02 6.46
CA ARG A 199 -28.61 -1.35 6.81
C ARG A 199 -28.00 -2.45 5.95
N LYS A 200 -27.79 -2.20 4.65
CA LYS A 200 -27.14 -3.16 3.75
C LYS A 200 -25.67 -3.40 4.11
N ASN A 201 -24.94 -2.36 4.52
CA ASN A 201 -23.58 -2.49 5.05
C ASN A 201 -23.53 -3.35 6.32
N VAL A 202 -24.43 -3.11 7.27
CA VAL A 202 -24.52 -3.93 8.51
C VAL A 202 -24.80 -5.40 8.16
N GLU A 203 -25.72 -5.65 7.24
CA GLU A 203 -26.06 -7.01 6.80
C GLU A 203 -24.92 -7.68 6.03
N PHE A 204 -24.22 -6.93 5.19
CA PHE A 204 -23.01 -7.39 4.50
C PHE A 204 -21.96 -7.87 5.50
N LEU A 205 -21.66 -7.07 6.54
CA LEU A 205 -20.67 -7.44 7.56
C LEU A 205 -21.14 -8.62 8.42
N ARG A 206 -22.44 -8.68 8.75
CA ARG A 206 -23.00 -9.80 9.51
C ARG A 206 -22.81 -11.13 8.79
N LYS A 207 -23.09 -11.19 7.50
CA LYS A 207 -22.89 -12.40 6.68
C LYS A 207 -21.42 -12.85 6.67
N HIS A 208 -20.49 -11.91 6.60
CA HIS A 208 -19.06 -12.24 6.67
C HIS A 208 -18.66 -12.75 8.05
N ARG A 209 -19.14 -12.11 9.13
CA ARG A 209 -18.92 -12.60 10.51
C ARG A 209 -19.46 -14.02 10.69
N GLU A 210 -20.67 -14.30 10.19
CA GLU A 210 -21.27 -15.65 10.22
C GLU A 210 -20.44 -16.67 9.43
N SER A 211 -19.87 -16.28 8.28
CA SER A 211 -19.10 -17.21 7.43
C SER A 211 -17.73 -17.59 8.01
N VAL A 212 -17.10 -16.72 8.81
CA VAL A 212 -15.78 -16.97 9.40
C VAL A 212 -15.82 -17.38 10.88
N GLY A 213 -16.99 -17.28 11.52
CA GLY A 213 -17.18 -17.56 12.94
C GLY A 213 -16.78 -16.38 13.83
N PRO A 214 -16.98 -16.50 15.16
CA PRO A 214 -16.83 -15.38 16.09
C PRO A 214 -15.37 -14.93 16.28
N ASP A 215 -14.40 -15.86 16.21
CA ASP A 215 -13.03 -15.58 16.63
C ASP A 215 -12.09 -15.11 15.51
N PHE A 216 -12.47 -15.30 14.24
CA PHE A 216 -11.61 -14.92 13.12
C PHE A 216 -11.60 -13.39 12.94
N PRO A 217 -10.45 -12.70 13.00
CA PRO A 217 -10.38 -11.26 12.85
C PRO A 217 -10.95 -10.80 11.50
N LEU A 218 -11.91 -9.88 11.57
CA LEU A 218 -12.57 -9.27 10.43
C LEU A 218 -12.40 -7.75 10.50
N MET A 219 -11.85 -7.19 9.43
CA MET A 219 -11.58 -5.76 9.27
C MET A 219 -12.44 -5.21 8.13
N VAL A 220 -12.64 -3.90 8.10
CA VAL A 220 -13.47 -3.23 7.10
C VAL A 220 -12.71 -2.10 6.44
N ASP A 221 -12.51 -2.19 5.13
CA ASP A 221 -11.94 -1.13 4.30
C ASP A 221 -13.04 -0.19 3.81
N CYS A 222 -12.88 1.12 4.02
CA CYS A 222 -13.88 2.11 3.64
C CYS A 222 -13.45 3.00 2.47
N TYR A 223 -12.23 2.83 1.95
CA TYR A 223 -11.66 3.59 0.82
C TYR A 223 -12.04 5.07 0.81
N MET A 224 -11.66 5.81 1.87
CA MET A 224 -11.86 7.25 2.06
C MET A 224 -13.28 7.80 1.78
N SER A 225 -14.30 6.94 1.87
CA SER A 225 -15.64 7.23 1.31
C SER A 225 -16.67 7.75 2.30
N LEU A 226 -16.39 7.67 3.61
CA LEU A 226 -17.36 8.03 4.64
C LEU A 226 -17.11 9.43 5.20
N ASN A 227 -17.95 9.79 6.15
CA ASN A 227 -17.80 10.98 6.97
C ASN A 227 -17.93 10.60 8.45
N VAL A 228 -17.62 11.55 9.34
CA VAL A 228 -17.59 11.33 10.79
C VAL A 228 -18.92 10.77 11.31
N SER A 229 -20.06 11.35 10.92
CA SER A 229 -21.38 10.96 11.45
C SER A 229 -21.79 9.56 11.00
N TYR A 230 -21.64 9.26 9.70
CA TYR A 230 -21.95 7.95 9.15
C TYR A 230 -21.07 6.86 9.74
N THR A 231 -19.77 7.12 9.89
CA THR A 231 -18.81 6.19 10.51
C THR A 231 -19.22 5.84 11.94
N ILE A 232 -19.58 6.84 12.74
CA ILE A 232 -20.04 6.63 14.13
C ILE A 232 -21.32 5.79 14.17
N GLU A 233 -22.29 6.06 13.29
CA GLU A 233 -23.54 5.32 13.27
C GLU A 233 -23.34 3.86 12.81
N LEU A 234 -22.56 3.66 11.75
CA LEU A 234 -22.25 2.34 11.21
C LEU A 234 -21.51 1.47 12.24
N ALA A 235 -20.46 2.00 12.86
CA ALA A 235 -19.70 1.27 13.88
C ALA A 235 -20.57 0.89 15.09
N LYS A 236 -21.49 1.78 15.52
CA LYS A 236 -22.45 1.47 16.60
C LYS A 236 -23.41 0.35 16.24
N LYS A 237 -23.89 0.30 14.98
CA LYS A 237 -24.80 -0.77 14.52
C LYS A 237 -24.10 -2.10 14.23
N CYS A 238 -22.78 -2.11 14.18
CA CYS A 238 -21.95 -3.31 13.99
C CYS A 238 -21.22 -3.72 15.29
N ALA A 239 -21.59 -3.16 16.44
CA ALA A 239 -20.90 -3.40 17.71
C ALA A 239 -20.97 -4.88 18.15
N ASP A 240 -21.99 -5.62 17.71
CA ASP A 240 -22.17 -7.05 17.91
C ASP A 240 -21.32 -7.93 17.00
N LEU A 241 -20.72 -7.35 15.95
CA LEU A 241 -19.97 -8.10 14.93
C LEU A 241 -18.47 -8.23 15.25
N ASP A 242 -18.00 -7.64 16.34
CA ASP A 242 -16.59 -7.64 16.77
C ASP A 242 -15.62 -7.34 15.61
N ILE A 243 -15.80 -6.17 14.99
CA ILE A 243 -14.93 -5.70 13.91
C ILE A 243 -13.58 -5.31 14.50
N ASN A 244 -12.50 -5.95 14.01
CA ASN A 244 -11.15 -5.77 14.52
C ASN A 244 -10.62 -4.36 14.25
N TRP A 245 -10.82 -3.84 13.02
CA TRP A 245 -10.67 -2.41 12.73
C TRP A 245 -11.49 -1.91 11.54
N TRP A 246 -11.63 -0.59 11.47
CA TRP A 246 -12.19 0.17 10.36
C TRP A 246 -11.08 1.01 9.72
N GLU A 247 -10.85 0.83 8.42
CA GLU A 247 -9.75 1.44 7.70
C GLU A 247 -10.22 2.56 6.78
N GLU A 248 -9.45 3.65 6.74
CA GLU A 248 -9.63 4.78 5.83
C GLU A 248 -11.09 5.25 5.73
N CYS A 249 -11.76 5.41 6.89
CA CYS A 249 -13.16 5.82 6.90
C CYS A 249 -13.36 7.22 6.31
N LEU A 250 -12.41 8.12 6.53
CA LEU A 250 -12.51 9.52 6.15
C LEU A 250 -11.60 9.82 4.96
N SER A 251 -11.87 10.94 4.28
CA SER A 251 -10.92 11.51 3.33
C SER A 251 -9.54 11.75 3.99
N PRO A 252 -8.42 11.55 3.28
CA PRO A 252 -7.09 11.94 3.76
C PRO A 252 -6.97 13.45 4.11
N ASP A 253 -7.92 14.28 3.67
CA ASP A 253 -8.00 15.69 4.03
C ASP A 253 -8.64 15.95 5.41
N ASP A 254 -9.34 14.98 6.00
CA ASP A 254 -10.05 15.10 7.29
C ASP A 254 -9.57 14.08 8.34
N THR A 255 -8.25 13.86 8.42
CA THR A 255 -7.66 13.05 9.50
C THR A 255 -8.00 13.59 10.90
N ASP A 256 -8.21 14.90 11.06
CA ASP A 256 -8.62 15.48 12.35
C ASP A 256 -10.01 14.98 12.80
N GLY A 257 -10.88 14.58 11.85
CA GLY A 257 -12.17 13.97 12.13
C GLY A 257 -12.11 12.69 12.96
N PHE A 258 -10.98 11.94 12.94
CA PHE A 258 -10.81 10.75 13.76
C PHE A 258 -10.87 11.04 15.28
N ALA A 259 -10.53 12.26 15.71
CA ALA A 259 -10.69 12.67 17.11
C ALA A 259 -12.16 12.64 17.57
N GLN A 260 -13.07 13.02 16.67
CA GLN A 260 -14.51 12.99 16.94
C GLN A 260 -15.04 11.55 16.98
N ILE A 261 -14.58 10.70 16.06
CA ILE A 261 -14.94 9.28 16.01
C ILE A 261 -14.53 8.59 17.31
N LYS A 262 -13.26 8.75 17.72
CA LYS A 262 -12.71 8.16 18.95
C LYS A 262 -13.48 8.57 20.19
N THR A 263 -13.97 9.81 20.24
CA THR A 263 -14.76 10.31 21.37
C THR A 263 -16.18 9.72 21.41
N ARG A 264 -16.82 9.57 20.24
CA ARG A 264 -18.26 9.24 20.14
C ARG A 264 -18.56 7.77 19.88
N ALA A 265 -17.55 7.01 19.44
CA ALA A 265 -17.58 5.57 19.21
C ALA A 265 -16.21 4.96 19.61
N PRO A 266 -15.82 5.01 20.90
CA PRO A 266 -14.51 4.57 21.36
C PRO A 266 -14.22 3.07 21.13
N ALA A 267 -15.28 2.26 20.97
CA ALA A 267 -15.17 0.85 20.62
C ALA A 267 -14.87 0.62 19.12
N ALA A 268 -15.08 1.62 18.26
CA ALA A 268 -14.69 1.55 16.86
C ALA A 268 -13.17 1.68 16.79
N GLN A 269 -12.49 0.55 16.55
CA GLN A 269 -11.05 0.51 16.32
C GLN A 269 -10.76 1.11 14.93
N VAL A 270 -10.63 2.43 14.82
CA VAL A 270 -10.44 3.10 13.52
C VAL A 270 -8.96 3.38 13.27
N HIS A 271 -8.48 3.14 12.03
CA HIS A 271 -7.09 3.33 11.56
C HIS A 271 -6.96 4.55 10.62
N ASP A 272 -5.74 5.15 10.60
CA ASP A 272 -5.25 6.35 9.86
C ASP A 272 -4.84 7.65 10.66
N GLY A 273 -3.68 8.21 10.28
CA GLY A 273 -3.05 9.52 10.59
C GLY A 273 -2.77 9.94 12.05
N ARG A 274 -3.74 9.77 12.96
CA ARG A 274 -3.56 9.88 14.44
C ARG A 274 -4.05 8.63 15.17
N ALA A 275 -4.28 7.57 14.41
CA ALA A 275 -4.91 6.35 14.86
C ALA A 275 -3.93 5.28 15.36
N ARG A 276 -4.48 4.12 15.73
CA ARG A 276 -3.75 2.99 16.32
C ARG A 276 -2.79 2.30 15.35
N VAL A 277 -2.96 2.41 14.03
CA VAL A 277 -2.07 1.83 13.02
C VAL A 277 -1.92 2.83 11.87
N LEU A 278 -0.70 2.99 11.35
CA LEU A 278 -0.42 3.74 10.12
C LEU A 278 -0.19 2.76 8.97
N ALA A 279 -0.85 3.01 7.82
CA ALA A 279 -0.78 2.12 6.65
C ALA A 279 -0.28 2.82 5.38
N PRO A 280 0.95 3.37 5.36
CA PRO A 280 1.50 3.98 4.16
C PRO A 280 1.79 2.92 3.08
N ASP A 281 1.53 3.23 1.81
CA ASP A 281 2.07 2.44 0.70
C ASP A 281 3.50 2.89 0.39
N VAL A 282 4.45 1.94 0.35
CA VAL A 282 5.87 2.24 0.16
C VAL A 282 6.19 2.80 -1.23
N MET A 283 5.38 2.49 -2.24
CA MET A 283 5.49 3.03 -3.59
C MET A 283 4.84 4.41 -3.72
N TRP A 284 4.18 4.93 -2.69
CA TRP A 284 3.44 6.20 -2.75
C TRP A 284 3.95 7.27 -1.80
N LEU A 285 4.29 6.93 -0.55
CA LEU A 285 4.56 7.92 0.50
C LEU A 285 5.85 8.73 0.32
N GLY A 286 6.80 8.23 -0.46
CA GLY A 286 8.16 8.78 -0.58
C GLY A 286 9.27 7.74 -0.71
N GLY A 287 8.95 6.44 -0.65
CA GLY A 287 9.92 5.34 -0.74
C GLY A 287 10.34 4.77 0.60
N LEU A 288 11.23 3.77 0.57
CA LEU A 288 11.74 3.08 1.76
C LEU A 288 12.56 4.03 2.65
N THR A 289 13.33 4.95 2.06
CA THR A 289 14.11 5.95 2.79
C THR A 289 13.23 6.82 3.69
N GLU A 290 12.03 7.16 3.25
CA GLU A 290 11.09 7.94 4.06
C GLU A 290 10.26 7.07 4.99
N LEU A 291 9.88 5.87 4.54
CA LEU A 291 9.16 4.90 5.36
C LEU A 291 9.94 4.53 6.63
N LEU A 292 11.27 4.39 6.55
CA LEU A 292 12.12 4.17 7.74
C LEU A 292 11.99 5.30 8.77
N LYS A 293 11.85 6.56 8.33
CA LYS A 293 11.68 7.71 9.23
C LYS A 293 10.28 7.76 9.83
N VAL A 294 9.25 7.49 9.01
CA VAL A 294 7.85 7.36 9.47
C VAL A 294 7.76 6.27 10.54
N SER A 295 8.40 5.11 10.30
CA SER A 295 8.46 4.01 11.24
C SER A 295 9.12 4.40 12.55
N ALA A 296 10.29 5.05 12.50
CA ALA A 296 11.01 5.49 13.69
C ALA A 296 10.19 6.50 14.52
N MET A 297 9.49 7.43 13.86
CA MET A 297 8.59 8.36 14.53
C MET A 297 7.41 7.65 15.19
N ALA A 298 6.77 6.69 14.50
CA ALA A 298 5.66 5.92 15.05
C ALA A 298 6.09 5.02 16.22
N ALA A 299 7.29 4.41 16.11
CA ALA A 299 7.86 3.55 17.13
C ALA A 299 8.11 4.28 18.46
N ALA A 300 8.41 5.59 18.42
CA ALA A 300 8.56 6.40 19.63
C ALA A 300 7.25 6.53 20.46
N TYR A 301 6.10 6.16 19.87
CA TYR A 301 4.78 6.19 20.49
C TYR A 301 4.12 4.81 20.53
N ASP A 302 4.88 3.73 20.29
CA ASP A 302 4.37 2.36 20.17
C ASP A 302 3.23 2.21 19.14
N ILE A 303 3.21 3.08 18.12
CA ILE A 303 2.23 3.02 17.04
C ILE A 303 2.76 2.05 15.98
N PRO A 304 2.05 0.95 15.69
CA PRO A 304 2.43 0.05 14.62
C PRO A 304 2.30 0.70 13.24
N VAL A 305 3.23 0.34 12.36
CA VAL A 305 3.18 0.65 10.93
C VAL A 305 2.95 -0.64 10.15
N VAL A 306 1.86 -0.70 9.38
CA VAL A 306 1.49 -1.87 8.59
C VAL A 306 1.22 -1.37 7.18
N PRO A 307 2.24 -1.38 6.29
CA PRO A 307 2.10 -0.84 4.95
C PRO A 307 0.93 -1.45 4.17
N HIS A 308 0.26 -0.61 3.39
CA HIS A 308 -0.66 -1.08 2.34
C HIS A 308 0.09 -2.05 1.41
N ALA A 309 -0.56 -3.13 0.97
CA ALA A 309 0.05 -4.31 0.35
C ALA A 309 1.00 -4.09 -0.85
N SER A 310 2.25 -3.67 -0.59
CA SER A 310 3.23 -3.33 -1.63
C SER A 310 4.23 -4.44 -1.99
N GLY A 311 3.84 -5.71 -1.90
CA GLY A 311 4.71 -6.84 -2.28
C GLY A 311 6.06 -6.84 -1.54
N SER A 312 7.10 -7.36 -2.20
CA SER A 312 8.46 -7.44 -1.65
C SER A 312 9.01 -6.13 -1.08
N TYR A 313 8.57 -4.98 -1.60
CA TYR A 313 8.99 -3.66 -1.09
C TYR A 313 8.54 -3.47 0.37
N SER A 314 7.32 -3.88 0.69
CA SER A 314 6.79 -3.87 2.06
C SER A 314 7.36 -5.02 2.91
N TYR A 315 7.58 -6.20 2.33
CA TYR A 315 8.02 -7.39 3.10
C TYR A 315 9.39 -7.17 3.74
N HIS A 316 10.34 -6.65 2.96
CA HIS A 316 11.69 -6.34 3.46
C HIS A 316 11.67 -5.28 4.56
N PHE A 317 10.76 -4.30 4.47
CA PHE A 317 10.57 -3.32 5.53
C PHE A 317 9.96 -3.96 6.77
N VAL A 318 8.79 -4.61 6.64
CA VAL A 318 8.04 -5.11 7.79
C VAL A 318 8.83 -6.14 8.56
N ILE A 319 9.58 -7.05 7.94
CA ILE A 319 10.39 -8.04 8.68
C ILE A 319 11.49 -7.40 9.55
N SER A 320 11.90 -6.16 9.24
CA SER A 320 13.09 -5.53 9.82
C SER A 320 12.83 -4.58 10.99
N GLN A 321 11.62 -4.04 11.12
CA GLN A 321 11.33 -2.98 12.08
C GLN A 321 10.66 -3.51 13.37
N PRO A 322 10.83 -2.81 14.51
CA PRO A 322 10.31 -3.26 15.80
C PRO A 322 8.79 -3.09 15.94
N ASN A 323 8.19 -2.12 15.25
CA ASN A 323 6.78 -1.76 15.35
C ASN A 323 5.97 -2.14 14.09
N THR A 324 6.35 -3.19 13.39
CA THR A 324 5.69 -3.65 12.16
C THR A 324 5.24 -5.11 12.33
N PRO A 325 4.11 -5.35 13.01
CA PRO A 325 3.79 -6.66 13.58
C PRO A 325 3.37 -7.73 12.56
N PHE A 326 2.78 -7.31 11.44
CA PHE A 326 2.23 -8.19 10.39
C PHE A 326 2.16 -7.42 9.07
N GLN A 327 1.78 -8.12 8.00
CA GLN A 327 1.69 -7.57 6.64
C GLN A 327 0.30 -7.75 6.04
N GLU A 328 -0.09 -6.83 5.16
CA GLU A 328 -1.25 -6.98 4.29
C GLU A 328 -0.91 -7.76 3.02
N TYR A 329 -1.82 -8.63 2.61
CA TYR A 329 -1.88 -9.15 1.25
C TYR A 329 -3.20 -8.75 0.58
N LEU A 330 -3.14 -8.02 -0.53
CA LEU A 330 -4.31 -7.66 -1.31
C LEU A 330 -4.64 -8.80 -2.28
N ALA A 331 -5.78 -9.45 -2.10
CA ALA A 331 -6.20 -10.56 -2.95
C ALA A 331 -6.35 -10.09 -4.40
N ASN A 332 -5.45 -10.55 -5.25
CA ASN A 332 -5.35 -10.20 -6.66
C ASN A 332 -5.87 -11.32 -7.58
N SER A 333 -6.48 -12.37 -7.02
CA SER A 333 -7.36 -13.23 -7.80
C SER A 333 -8.67 -12.48 -8.08
N PRO A 334 -9.25 -12.60 -9.30
CA PRO A 334 -10.47 -11.86 -9.65
C PRO A 334 -11.65 -12.07 -8.69
N ASP A 335 -11.76 -13.26 -8.10
CA ASP A 335 -12.80 -13.65 -7.15
C ASP A 335 -12.38 -13.53 -5.66
N GLY A 336 -11.13 -13.18 -5.37
CA GLY A 336 -10.59 -13.10 -4.02
C GLY A 336 -10.36 -14.44 -3.31
N LYS A 337 -10.36 -15.58 -4.02
CA LYS A 337 -10.27 -16.93 -3.42
C LYS A 337 -8.90 -17.59 -3.50
N SER A 338 -7.93 -16.96 -4.16
CA SER A 338 -6.56 -17.46 -4.26
C SER A 338 -5.55 -16.30 -4.17
N VAL A 339 -4.28 -16.67 -3.99
CA VAL A 339 -3.16 -15.73 -3.97
C VAL A 339 -2.39 -15.82 -5.29
N LEU A 340 -2.14 -14.67 -5.94
CA LEU A 340 -1.35 -14.54 -7.16
C LEU A 340 -0.20 -13.53 -6.95
N PRO A 341 0.79 -13.38 -7.84
CA PRO A 341 1.82 -12.33 -7.68
C PRO A 341 1.21 -10.92 -7.67
N VAL A 342 1.50 -10.10 -6.66
CA VAL A 342 0.99 -8.73 -6.51
C VAL A 342 1.25 -7.91 -7.77
N PHE A 343 2.42 -8.10 -8.40
CA PHE A 343 2.83 -7.40 -9.61
C PHE A 343 2.58 -8.19 -10.91
N GLY A 344 1.77 -9.25 -10.85
CA GLY A 344 1.40 -10.05 -12.01
C GLY A 344 2.56 -10.82 -12.61
N ASP A 345 2.69 -10.76 -13.93
CA ASP A 345 3.75 -11.43 -14.70
C ASP A 345 5.01 -10.58 -14.90
N LEU A 346 5.09 -9.39 -14.28
CA LEU A 346 6.26 -8.51 -14.40
C LEU A 346 7.53 -9.17 -13.85
N PHE A 347 7.41 -9.93 -12.76
CA PHE A 347 8.50 -10.64 -12.12
C PHE A 347 8.27 -12.15 -12.14
N LEU A 348 9.35 -12.91 -12.24
CA LEU A 348 9.28 -14.38 -12.39
C LEU A 348 9.24 -15.12 -11.04
N ASP A 349 9.64 -14.45 -9.97
CA ASP A 349 10.02 -15.04 -8.69
C ASP A 349 9.47 -14.26 -7.49
N GLU A 350 8.33 -13.58 -7.66
CA GLU A 350 7.69 -12.88 -6.56
C GLU A 350 7.29 -13.87 -5.44
N PRO A 351 7.72 -13.65 -4.17
CA PRO A 351 7.32 -14.49 -3.06
C PRO A 351 5.86 -14.22 -2.68
N ILE A 352 5.04 -15.27 -2.57
CA ILE A 352 3.60 -15.17 -2.30
C ILE A 352 3.24 -15.93 -1.01
N PRO A 353 2.45 -15.35 -0.10
CA PRO A 353 2.04 -15.98 1.15
C PRO A 353 0.91 -17.01 0.95
N THR A 354 1.16 -18.07 0.17
CA THR A 354 0.20 -19.17 -0.08
C THR A 354 -0.29 -19.90 1.17
N GLN A 355 0.44 -19.77 2.27
CA GLN A 355 0.10 -20.33 3.58
C GLN A 355 -0.22 -19.24 4.62
N GLY A 356 -0.46 -18.01 4.18
CA GLY A 356 -0.71 -16.85 5.04
C GLY A 356 0.54 -16.28 5.71
N TYR A 357 1.75 -16.75 5.36
CA TYR A 357 3.01 -16.24 5.88
C TYR A 357 4.18 -16.34 4.87
N LEU A 358 5.26 -15.60 5.15
CA LEU A 358 6.60 -15.73 4.55
C LEU A 358 7.67 -15.86 5.65
N THR A 359 8.90 -16.24 5.29
CA THR A 359 10.07 -16.40 6.19
C THR A 359 11.28 -15.65 5.69
#